data_AF-C5MJL2-F1
#
_entry.id   AF-C5MJL2-F1
#
_cell.length_a   1.000
_cell.length_b   1.000
_cell.length_c   1.000
_cell.angle_alpha   90.00
_cell.angle_beta   90.00
_cell.angle_gamma   90.00
#
_symmetry.space_group_name_H-M   'P 1'
#
loop_
_entity.id
_entity.type
_entity.pdbx_description
1 polymer ?
#
loop_
_entity_poly.entity_id
_entity_poly.type
_entity_poly.pdbx_seq_one_letter_code
_entity_poly.pdbx_strand_id
1 'polypeptide(L)'
;MVRFKELPDEVVELIISYIPNTELERLFELPIIGKHALRTFYSAISIFDNYSLAKPLWVTSMVKASYLGYDELPHVSVAEYLELRKSNACISPKSLVFRREKELLKIAKSFPTLLKNTKITLGLELSEYFDLEHFIEEYHKSPFVVHRMNLTVCGSEKDFLPTQLTRNVSSLFFFQTGKHHRISIADYFQNLTLLRTSVKFREIDLYTIPRTIETLSCCFQCENVDEVELDFPKGLLHLDLTVDDERQVGQENINCYDITHLTNLKHLSLKCGLHTGYSLSSWMVPCSIKSLSIDWPTLIHGDISSSCPQLIKLCIARVQNNTTQNWSDILSLPKTLEILEIPETFLYRHEDLSKKEMQQLPIGLKSLQTRQIWKTDTSMVVDFTVSDFCQLQELCLYLTKPLSISDIPTTLSTLTMNSLSKFDFNELTKLHNLNELNIRYDLSKTGFSFNLPNSLRTLSLNGCGLSKINITSPGVIHLHLAGNNFKSIGEDNFCYSKYS
;
A
#
# COMPACT_ATOMS: atom_id res chain seq x y z
N MET A 1 10.28 -35.96 -14.46
CA MET A 1 10.16 -35.08 -13.28
C MET A 1 11.52 -34.46 -13.04
N VAL A 2 11.64 -33.14 -13.21
CA VAL A 2 12.92 -32.42 -13.10
C VAL A 2 13.29 -32.29 -11.62
N ARG A 3 14.54 -32.59 -11.26
CA ARG A 3 15.04 -32.44 -9.88
C ARG A 3 15.63 -31.03 -9.68
N PHE A 4 15.60 -30.48 -8.47
CA PHE A 4 16.17 -29.16 -8.17
C PHE A 4 17.63 -29.00 -8.61
N LYS A 5 18.44 -30.06 -8.47
CA LYS A 5 19.85 -30.09 -8.90
C LYS A 5 20.06 -30.02 -10.42
N GLU A 6 18.99 -30.16 -11.20
CA GLU A 6 19.01 -30.10 -12.67
C GLU A 6 18.60 -28.71 -13.18
N LEU A 7 18.15 -27.82 -12.29
CA LEU A 7 17.77 -26.44 -12.63
C LEU A 7 19.00 -25.53 -12.63
N PRO A 8 19.09 -24.55 -13.54
CA PRO A 8 20.10 -23.48 -13.46
C PRO A 8 20.01 -22.70 -12.15
N ASP A 9 21.15 -22.24 -11.63
CA ASP A 9 21.26 -21.49 -10.38
C ASP A 9 20.29 -20.30 -10.34
N GLU A 10 20.14 -19.59 -11.46
CA GLU A 10 19.27 -18.41 -11.59
C GLU A 10 17.79 -18.76 -11.41
N VAL A 11 17.37 -19.94 -11.89
CA VAL A 11 15.99 -20.42 -11.75
C VAL A 11 15.74 -20.82 -10.30
N VAL A 12 16.71 -21.47 -9.65
CA VAL A 12 16.60 -21.83 -8.22
C VAL A 12 16.56 -20.59 -7.35
N GLU A 13 17.42 -19.60 -7.60
CA GLU A 13 17.41 -18.31 -6.89
C GLU A 13 16.09 -17.55 -7.09
N LEU A 14 15.52 -17.57 -8.31
CA LEU A 14 14.22 -16.98 -8.58
C LEU A 14 13.11 -17.68 -7.79
N ILE A 15 13.06 -19.02 -7.78
CA ILE A 15 12.08 -19.79 -6.99
C ILE A 15 12.20 -19.43 -5.50
N ILE A 16 13.42 -19.43 -4.97
CA ILE A 16 13.70 -19.13 -3.56
C ILE A 16 13.37 -17.66 -3.22
N SER A 17 13.46 -16.73 -4.17
CA SER A 17 13.10 -15.32 -3.94
C SER A 17 11.62 -15.07 -3.65
N TYR A 18 10.75 -16.05 -3.93
CA TYR A 18 9.33 -16.01 -3.55
C TYR A 18 9.08 -16.52 -2.11
N ILE A 19 10.09 -17.08 -1.44
CA ILE A 19 9.97 -17.57 -0.07
C ILE A 19 10.23 -16.40 0.90
N PRO A 20 9.35 -16.13 1.88
CA PRO A 20 9.57 -15.09 2.88
C PRO A 20 10.88 -15.29 3.65
N ASN A 21 11.55 -14.19 4.01
CA ASN A 21 12.83 -14.23 4.73
C ASN A 21 12.78 -15.06 6.02
N THR A 22 11.66 -15.02 6.75
CA THR A 22 11.44 -15.80 7.98
C THR A 22 11.48 -17.31 7.77
N GLU A 23 11.18 -17.77 6.55
CA GLU A 23 11.23 -19.19 6.18
C GLU A 23 12.56 -19.56 5.50
N LEU A 24 13.24 -18.61 4.85
CA LEU A 24 14.54 -18.83 4.20
C LEU A 24 15.62 -19.30 5.19
N GLU A 25 15.63 -18.78 6.41
CA GLU A 25 16.59 -19.17 7.45
C GLU A 25 16.56 -20.67 7.74
N ARG A 26 15.36 -21.28 7.69
CA ARG A 26 15.18 -22.73 7.92
C ARG A 26 15.79 -23.57 6.82
N LEU A 27 16.09 -22.99 5.66
CA LEU A 27 16.61 -23.70 4.51
C LEU A 27 18.14 -23.71 4.45
N PHE A 28 18.85 -22.93 5.28
CA PHE A 28 20.30 -22.75 5.18
C PHE A 28 21.09 -24.05 5.31
N GLU A 29 20.63 -24.96 6.16
CA GLU A 29 21.28 -26.25 6.42
C GLU A 29 20.93 -27.33 5.39
N LEU A 30 19.99 -27.05 4.48
CA LEU A 30 19.54 -28.06 3.52
C LEU A 30 20.57 -28.23 2.40
N PRO A 31 20.99 -29.48 2.10
CA PRO A 31 21.91 -29.73 1.02
C PRO A 31 21.29 -29.30 -0.31
N ILE A 32 22.07 -28.68 -1.18
CA ILE A 32 21.67 -28.09 -2.48
C ILE A 32 21.06 -26.69 -2.32
N ILE A 33 19.92 -26.55 -1.64
CA ILE A 33 19.20 -25.25 -1.61
C ILE A 33 19.74 -24.26 -0.59
N GLY A 34 20.45 -24.72 0.45
CA GLY A 34 20.91 -23.85 1.54
C GLY A 34 21.80 -22.70 1.08
N LYS A 35 22.69 -22.94 0.11
CA LYS A 35 23.53 -21.89 -0.48
C LYS A 35 22.71 -20.83 -1.23
N HIS A 36 21.67 -21.24 -1.95
CA HIS A 36 20.80 -20.32 -2.68
C HIS A 36 19.89 -19.56 -1.71
N ALA A 37 19.33 -20.22 -0.70
CA ALA A 37 18.58 -19.58 0.38
C ALA A 37 19.43 -18.52 1.10
N LEU A 38 20.67 -18.84 1.44
CA LEU A 38 21.61 -17.92 2.07
C LEU A 38 21.90 -16.70 1.18
N ARG A 39 22.17 -16.91 -0.11
CA ARG A 39 22.40 -15.83 -1.08
C ARG A 39 21.18 -14.93 -1.26
N THR A 40 19.99 -15.52 -1.35
CA THR A 40 18.74 -14.80 -1.50
C THR A 40 18.41 -13.99 -0.24
N PHE A 41 18.53 -14.59 0.94
CA PHE A 41 18.31 -13.94 2.22
C PHE A 41 19.24 -12.73 2.41
N TYR A 42 20.53 -12.90 2.12
CA TYR A 42 21.53 -11.83 2.19
C TYR A 42 21.69 -11.04 0.87
N SER A 43 20.71 -11.11 -0.04
CA SER A 43 20.75 -10.35 -1.30
C SER A 43 20.56 -8.85 -1.08
N ALA A 44 19.88 -8.47 0.00
CA ALA A 44 19.79 -7.11 0.50
C ALA A 44 20.05 -7.11 2.01
N ILE A 45 20.98 -6.29 2.48
CA ILE A 45 21.40 -6.25 3.89
C ILE A 45 21.27 -4.82 4.42
N SER A 46 20.76 -4.67 5.63
CA SER A 46 20.80 -3.39 6.34
C SER A 46 21.95 -3.38 7.35
N ILE A 47 22.86 -2.41 7.19
CA ILE A 47 24.03 -2.26 8.05
C ILE A 47 23.75 -1.20 9.11
N PHE A 48 24.01 -1.54 10.38
CA PHE A 48 23.73 -0.70 11.54
C PHE A 48 24.94 -0.63 12.52
N ASP A 49 24.87 0.29 13.48
CA ASP A 49 25.89 0.45 14.52
C ASP A 49 25.63 -0.49 15.71
N ASN A 50 26.66 -1.17 16.20
CA ASN A 50 26.61 -2.18 17.27
C ASN A 50 25.94 -1.70 18.57
N TYR A 51 25.87 -0.40 18.80
CA TYR A 51 25.39 0.19 20.05
C TYR A 51 23.86 0.26 20.21
N SER A 52 23.06 -0.17 19.22
CA SER A 52 21.60 0.03 19.24
C SER A 52 20.76 -1.25 19.46
N LEU A 53 21.25 -2.24 20.21
CA LEU A 53 20.41 -3.38 20.63
C LEU A 53 19.21 -2.96 21.51
N ALA A 54 19.30 -1.82 22.17
CA ALA A 54 18.09 -1.10 22.59
C ALA A 54 17.50 -0.44 21.33
N LYS A 55 16.53 -1.10 20.67
CA LYS A 55 15.67 -0.45 19.66
C LYS A 55 15.22 0.89 20.26
N PRO A 56 15.69 2.05 19.78
CA PRO A 56 15.38 3.29 20.44
C PRO A 56 13.86 3.49 20.34
N LEU A 57 13.19 3.65 21.47
CA LEU A 57 11.73 3.86 21.58
C LEU A 57 11.21 5.07 20.76
N TRP A 58 12.10 5.92 20.25
CA TRP A 58 11.77 7.04 19.36
C TRP A 58 11.79 6.69 17.87
N VAL A 59 12.40 5.56 17.46
CA VAL A 59 12.31 5.05 16.07
C VAL A 59 10.91 4.48 15.79
N THR A 60 10.11 4.20 16.81
CA THR A 60 8.73 3.72 16.65
C THR A 60 7.70 4.81 16.32
N SER A 61 7.98 6.10 16.53
CA SER A 61 6.91 7.12 16.52
C SER A 61 6.86 8.08 15.34
N MET A 62 7.93 8.39 14.59
CA MET A 62 7.83 9.47 13.58
C MET A 62 8.12 9.12 12.12
N VAL A 63 8.80 8.02 11.80
CA VAL A 63 8.82 7.46 10.45
C VAL A 63 8.88 5.95 10.62
N LYS A 64 7.73 5.26 10.65
CA LYS A 64 7.73 3.80 10.73
C LYS A 64 8.65 3.28 9.62
N ALA A 65 9.71 2.57 9.99
CA ALA A 65 10.62 1.93 9.04
C ALA A 65 9.89 1.03 8.01
N SER A 66 8.64 0.65 8.31
CA SER A 66 7.67 0.07 7.38
C SER A 66 7.49 0.85 6.07
N TYR A 67 7.62 2.19 6.05
CA TYR A 67 7.50 2.98 4.82
C TYR A 67 8.62 2.71 3.81
N LEU A 68 9.77 2.25 4.30
CA LEU A 68 10.92 1.93 3.47
C LEU A 68 11.05 0.41 3.20
N GLY A 69 10.21 -0.42 3.83
CA GLY A 69 10.24 -1.88 3.69
C GLY A 69 11.52 -2.52 4.21
N TYR A 70 12.31 -1.82 5.04
CA TYR A 70 13.60 -2.33 5.53
C TYR A 70 13.50 -3.20 6.78
N ASP A 71 12.34 -3.27 7.42
CA ASP A 71 12.13 -4.05 8.65
C ASP A 71 12.24 -5.56 8.42
N GLU A 72 12.12 -6.01 7.17
CA GLU A 72 12.24 -7.41 6.78
C GLU A 72 13.66 -7.79 6.34
N LEU A 73 14.59 -6.84 6.26
CA LEU A 73 15.96 -7.12 5.84
C LEU A 73 16.79 -7.69 7.00
N PRO A 74 17.73 -8.61 6.72
CA PRO A 74 18.73 -8.98 7.71
C PRO A 74 19.51 -7.73 8.11
N HIS A 75 19.46 -7.45 9.39
CA HIS A 75 20.25 -6.42 10.03
C HIS A 75 21.57 -7.05 10.47
N VAL A 76 22.69 -6.44 10.09
CA VAL A 76 24.02 -6.80 10.61
C VAL A 76 24.84 -5.56 10.91
N SER A 77 25.81 -5.68 11.81
CA SER A 77 26.84 -4.66 11.99
C SER A 77 27.89 -4.69 10.89
N VAL A 78 28.75 -3.68 10.84
CA VAL A 78 29.92 -3.69 9.93
C VAL A 78 30.81 -4.90 10.21
N ALA A 79 31.07 -5.23 11.48
CA ALA A 79 31.91 -6.37 11.85
C ALA A 79 31.28 -7.70 11.42
N GLU A 80 30.00 -7.90 11.75
CA GLU A 80 29.23 -9.09 11.37
C GLU A 80 29.16 -9.24 9.84
N TYR A 81 28.97 -8.13 9.09
CA TYR A 81 28.98 -8.17 7.63
C TYR A 81 30.33 -8.65 7.08
N LEU A 82 31.44 -8.16 7.65
CA LEU A 82 32.77 -8.56 7.22
C LEU A 82 33.07 -10.02 7.57
N GLU A 83 32.67 -10.48 8.76
CA GLU A 83 32.78 -11.89 9.16
C GLU A 83 31.91 -12.80 8.30
N LEU A 84 30.69 -12.36 7.98
CA LEU A 84 29.77 -13.05 7.07
C LEU A 84 30.41 -13.22 5.69
N ARG A 85 30.98 -12.14 5.13
CA ARG A 85 31.68 -12.16 3.84
C ARG A 85 32.93 -13.04 3.85
N LYS A 86 33.66 -13.06 4.96
CA LYS A 86 34.86 -13.89 5.15
C LYS A 86 34.51 -15.37 5.24
N SER A 87 33.47 -15.70 6.00
CA SER A 87 33.02 -17.08 6.22
C SER A 87 32.24 -17.64 5.03
N ASN A 88 31.60 -16.77 4.25
CA ASN A 88 30.76 -17.14 3.12
C ASN A 88 31.09 -16.30 1.88
N ALA A 89 32.17 -16.67 1.18
CA ALA A 89 32.63 -15.97 -0.02
C ALA A 89 31.58 -15.90 -1.15
N CYS A 90 30.55 -16.76 -1.13
CA CYS A 90 29.48 -16.79 -2.11
C CYS A 90 28.38 -15.74 -1.89
N ILE A 91 28.32 -15.08 -0.73
CA ILE A 91 27.34 -14.03 -0.44
C ILE A 91 27.82 -12.75 -1.10
N SER A 92 27.10 -12.26 -2.11
CA SER A 92 27.35 -10.96 -2.73
C SER A 92 26.07 -10.15 -2.79
N PRO A 93 25.83 -9.28 -1.78
CA PRO A 93 24.60 -8.52 -1.72
C PRO A 93 24.42 -7.68 -2.98
N LYS A 94 23.21 -7.74 -3.56
CA LYS A 94 22.80 -6.87 -4.66
C LYS A 94 22.49 -5.46 -4.14
N SER A 95 22.13 -5.33 -2.86
CA SER A 95 21.89 -4.04 -2.21
C SER A 95 22.40 -3.98 -0.77
N LEU A 96 22.92 -2.82 -0.38
CA LEU A 96 23.30 -2.50 1.00
C LEU A 96 22.58 -1.23 1.43
N VAL A 97 21.95 -1.28 2.61
CA VAL A 97 21.22 -0.16 3.21
C VAL A 97 21.96 0.31 4.45
N PHE A 98 22.54 1.50 4.37
CA PHE A 98 23.24 2.15 5.47
C PHE A 98 22.31 3.16 6.12
N ARG A 99 21.99 2.97 7.41
CA ARG A 99 21.15 3.94 8.15
C ARG A 99 21.92 5.21 8.53
N ARG A 100 23.24 5.11 8.59
CA ARG A 100 24.17 6.17 8.96
C ARG A 100 25.39 6.11 8.04
N GLU A 101 26.00 7.26 7.84
CA GLU A 101 27.12 7.51 6.96
C GLU A 101 28.43 6.88 7.46
N LYS A 102 28.61 6.79 8.78
CA LYS A 102 29.87 6.31 9.40
C LYS A 102 30.16 4.86 9.05
N GLU A 103 29.14 4.01 9.00
CA GLU A 103 29.24 2.60 8.65
C GLU A 103 29.65 2.43 7.19
N LEU A 104 29.06 3.25 6.30
CA LEU A 104 29.43 3.27 4.89
C LEU A 104 30.87 3.71 4.69
N LEU A 105 31.31 4.79 5.35
CA LEU A 105 32.70 5.26 5.29
C LEU A 105 33.69 4.21 5.81
N LYS A 106 33.38 3.52 6.91
CA LYS A 106 34.21 2.42 7.45
C LYS A 106 34.43 1.32 6.40
N ILE A 107 33.39 0.91 5.69
CA ILE A 107 33.49 -0.12 4.64
C ILE A 107 34.19 0.43 3.40
N ALA A 108 33.86 1.65 2.97
CA ALA A 108 34.48 2.28 1.80
C ALA A 108 36.01 2.40 1.97
N LYS A 109 36.47 2.79 3.16
CA LYS A 109 37.88 2.92 3.50
C LYS A 109 38.60 1.58 3.61
N SER A 110 37.96 0.61 4.26
CA SER A 110 38.63 -0.66 4.60
C SER A 110 38.51 -1.71 3.49
N PHE A 111 37.39 -1.73 2.77
CA PHE A 111 37.02 -2.77 1.79
C PHE A 111 36.21 -2.20 0.61
N PRO A 112 36.75 -1.23 -0.17
CA PRO A 112 36.01 -0.56 -1.24
C PRO A 112 35.48 -1.51 -2.32
N THR A 113 36.12 -2.65 -2.53
CA THR A 113 35.68 -3.67 -3.50
C THR A 113 34.34 -4.29 -3.15
N LEU A 114 33.94 -4.31 -1.87
CA LEU A 114 32.63 -4.83 -1.43
C LEU A 114 31.46 -3.93 -1.85
N LEU A 115 31.74 -2.66 -2.17
CA LEU A 115 30.75 -1.69 -2.63
C LEU A 115 30.61 -1.67 -4.16
N LYS A 116 31.54 -2.29 -4.89
CA LYS A 116 31.48 -2.35 -6.36
C LYS A 116 30.32 -3.23 -6.81
N ASN A 117 29.55 -2.75 -7.79
CA ASN A 117 28.37 -3.43 -8.36
C ASN A 117 27.24 -3.69 -7.35
N THR A 118 27.24 -2.98 -6.21
CA THR A 118 26.22 -3.10 -5.17
C THR A 118 25.36 -1.85 -5.14
N LYS A 119 24.03 -1.99 -5.11
CA LYS A 119 23.12 -0.85 -4.99
C LYS A 119 23.15 -0.32 -3.56
N ILE A 120 23.71 0.87 -3.37
CA ILE A 120 23.82 1.53 -2.06
C ILE A 120 22.59 2.39 -1.82
N THR A 121 21.93 2.17 -0.68
CA THR A 121 20.98 3.09 -0.08
C THR A 121 21.62 3.75 1.13
N LEU A 122 21.66 5.08 1.14
CA LEU A 122 22.29 5.86 2.21
C LEU A 122 21.26 6.70 2.96
N GLY A 123 21.16 6.50 4.27
CA GLY A 123 20.49 7.41 5.20
C GLY A 123 21.44 8.53 5.63
N LEU A 124 21.00 9.77 5.48
CA LEU A 124 21.68 10.97 5.96
C LEU A 124 20.72 11.81 6.80
N GLU A 125 21.14 12.17 7.99
CA GLU A 125 20.41 13.07 8.88
C GLU A 125 21.25 14.35 9.06
N LEU A 126 20.97 15.35 8.23
CA LEU A 126 21.60 16.67 8.28
C LEU A 126 21.00 17.46 9.44
N SER A 127 21.54 17.22 10.63
CA SER A 127 21.24 17.95 11.86
C SER A 127 22.42 18.82 12.28
N GLU A 128 22.23 19.68 13.28
CA GLU A 128 23.32 20.50 13.86
C GLU A 128 24.50 19.67 14.41
N TYR A 129 24.29 18.37 14.66
CA TYR A 129 25.32 17.44 15.15
C TYR A 129 26.03 16.67 14.03
N PHE A 130 25.58 16.83 12.78
CA PHE A 130 26.15 16.13 11.64
C PHE A 130 27.29 16.95 11.04
N ASP A 131 28.50 16.40 11.11
CA ASP A 131 29.70 17.01 10.52
C ASP A 131 29.77 16.68 9.01
N LEU A 132 29.06 17.50 8.22
CA LEU A 132 28.97 17.33 6.77
C LEU A 132 30.33 17.54 6.09
N GLU A 133 31.12 18.49 6.55
CA GLU A 133 32.46 18.76 5.98
C GLU A 133 33.35 17.52 6.12
N HIS A 134 33.40 16.91 7.32
CA HIS A 134 34.17 15.69 7.54
C HIS A 134 33.66 14.53 6.69
N PHE A 135 32.34 14.35 6.56
CA PHE A 135 31.77 13.32 5.70
C PHE A 135 32.18 13.52 4.23
N ILE A 136 32.12 14.75 3.71
CA ILE A 136 32.51 15.09 2.35
C ILE A 136 34.01 14.84 2.14
N GLU A 137 34.85 15.22 3.11
CA GLU A 137 36.29 14.99 3.06
C GLU A 137 36.61 13.49 2.98
N GLU A 138 35.99 12.66 3.83
CA GLU A 138 36.18 11.20 3.79
C GLU A 138 35.59 10.56 2.53
N TYR A 139 34.47 11.07 2.01
CA TYR A 139 33.91 10.63 0.73
C TYR A 139 34.88 10.87 -0.43
N HIS A 140 35.55 12.04 -0.46
CA HIS A 140 36.54 12.33 -1.49
C HIS A 140 37.76 11.40 -1.42
N LYS A 141 38.15 10.95 -0.23
CA LYS A 141 39.24 9.99 -0.05
C LYS A 141 38.88 8.58 -0.53
N SER A 142 37.61 8.21 -0.53
CA SER A 142 37.14 6.87 -0.92
C SER A 142 35.73 6.92 -1.54
N PRO A 143 35.62 7.39 -2.79
CA PRO A 143 34.32 7.63 -3.41
C PRO A 143 33.56 6.33 -3.70
N PHE A 144 32.24 6.39 -3.56
CA PHE A 144 31.31 5.29 -3.83
C PHE A 144 30.03 5.80 -4.51
N VAL A 145 29.27 4.89 -5.13
CA VAL A 145 28.07 5.24 -5.90
C VAL A 145 26.81 5.02 -5.07
N VAL A 146 26.15 6.10 -4.68
CA VAL A 146 24.84 6.06 -4.02
C VAL A 146 23.73 6.01 -5.08
N HIS A 147 22.82 5.04 -4.94
CA HIS A 147 21.71 4.84 -5.87
C HIS A 147 20.38 5.32 -5.29
N ARG A 148 20.23 5.19 -3.97
CA ARG A 148 19.05 5.65 -3.22
C ARG A 148 19.48 6.43 -2.00
N MET A 149 18.71 7.45 -1.64
CA MET A 149 19.02 8.29 -0.49
C MET A 149 17.78 8.51 0.36
N ASN A 150 17.93 8.39 1.68
CA ASN A 150 16.94 8.84 2.65
C ASN A 150 17.56 10.05 3.35
N LEU A 151 17.08 11.24 3.03
CA LEU A 151 17.65 12.50 3.48
C LEU A 151 16.68 13.17 4.44
N THR A 152 17.11 13.32 5.69
CA THR A 152 16.42 14.12 6.70
C THR A 152 17.19 15.41 6.92
N VAL A 153 16.51 16.56 6.83
CA VAL A 153 17.11 17.89 7.06
C VAL A 153 16.46 18.53 8.28
N CYS A 154 17.30 18.89 9.25
CA CYS A 154 16.96 19.52 10.51
C CYS A 154 17.87 20.76 10.69
N GLY A 155 17.40 21.97 10.42
CA GLY A 155 18.18 23.20 10.64
C GLY A 155 18.46 24.04 9.38
N SER A 156 19.13 25.18 9.59
CA SER A 156 19.37 26.20 8.56
C SER A 156 20.46 25.80 7.53
N GLU A 157 20.23 26.20 6.27
CA GLU A 157 20.71 25.60 5.01
C GLU A 157 22.17 25.82 4.59
N LYS A 158 23.17 25.74 5.47
CA LYS A 158 24.47 26.26 5.04
C LYS A 158 25.30 25.37 4.11
N ASP A 159 25.05 24.07 4.01
CA ASP A 159 25.90 23.20 3.17
C ASP A 159 25.10 22.07 2.53
N PHE A 160 25.06 22.05 1.19
CA PHE A 160 24.42 20.98 0.41
C PHE A 160 25.41 19.91 -0.03
N LEU A 161 24.86 18.72 -0.28
CA LEU A 161 25.62 17.54 -0.67
C LEU A 161 26.38 17.75 -2.00
N PRO A 162 27.61 17.22 -2.12
CA PRO A 162 28.39 17.34 -3.33
C PRO A 162 27.71 16.61 -4.50
N THR A 163 27.69 17.23 -5.68
CA THR A 163 27.04 16.69 -6.89
C THR A 163 27.56 15.29 -7.26
N GLN A 164 28.82 14.97 -6.95
CA GLN A 164 29.40 13.65 -7.20
C GLN A 164 28.71 12.54 -6.39
N LEU A 165 28.17 12.86 -5.21
CA LEU A 165 27.43 11.94 -4.35
C LEU A 165 26.01 11.72 -4.87
N THR A 166 25.36 12.80 -5.34
CA THR A 166 23.94 12.81 -5.70
C THR A 166 23.67 12.45 -7.17
N ARG A 167 24.64 12.61 -8.07
CA ARG A 167 24.45 12.41 -9.52
C ARG A 167 23.90 11.04 -9.92
N ASN A 168 24.15 9.98 -9.15
CA ASN A 168 23.68 8.63 -9.46
C ASN A 168 22.42 8.23 -8.66
N VAL A 169 21.92 9.13 -7.81
CA VAL A 169 20.73 8.89 -7.01
C VAL A 169 19.51 8.94 -7.92
N SER A 170 18.84 7.80 -8.03
CA SER A 170 17.62 7.64 -8.82
C SER A 170 16.35 7.64 -7.97
N SER A 171 16.49 7.44 -6.65
CA SER A 171 15.39 7.42 -5.70
C SER A 171 15.75 8.19 -4.43
N LEU A 172 14.89 9.14 -4.06
CA LEU A 172 15.07 10.00 -2.90
C LEU A 172 13.82 9.97 -2.02
N PHE A 173 14.03 9.64 -0.75
CA PHE A 173 13.09 9.94 0.32
C PHE A 173 13.59 11.18 1.04
N PHE A 174 12.84 12.27 0.94
CA PHE A 174 13.22 13.57 1.50
C PHE A 174 12.28 13.94 2.64
N PHE A 175 12.84 14.18 3.81
CA PHE A 175 12.09 14.62 4.98
C PHE A 175 12.71 15.91 5.48
N GLN A 176 11.88 16.93 5.70
CA GLN A 176 12.32 18.22 6.20
C GLN A 176 11.50 18.56 7.44
N THR A 177 12.20 18.93 8.51
CA THR A 177 11.58 19.43 9.74
C THR A 177 11.86 20.92 9.88
N GLY A 178 10.90 21.70 10.38
CA GLY A 178 11.08 23.13 10.62
C GLY A 178 10.72 24.03 9.44
N LYS A 179 10.87 25.35 9.66
CA LYS A 179 10.60 26.41 8.68
C LYS A 179 11.92 26.78 7.99
N HIS A 180 12.29 26.03 6.96
CA HIS A 180 13.53 26.29 6.22
C HIS A 180 13.23 26.80 4.81
N HIS A 181 14.23 27.38 4.16
CA HIS A 181 14.05 27.88 2.81
C HIS A 181 13.95 26.72 1.81
N ARG A 182 13.65 27.12 0.58
CA ARG A 182 13.24 26.25 -0.51
C ARG A 182 14.48 25.65 -1.14
N ILE A 183 14.67 24.36 -0.92
CA ILE A 183 15.77 23.60 -1.50
C ILE A 183 15.36 23.15 -2.90
N SER A 184 16.14 23.54 -3.90
CA SER A 184 15.92 23.08 -5.28
C SER A 184 16.41 21.63 -5.45
N ILE A 185 15.51 20.66 -5.35
CA ILE A 185 15.84 19.23 -5.50
C ILE A 185 16.41 18.95 -6.90
N ALA A 186 15.90 19.64 -7.91
CA ALA A 186 16.36 19.56 -9.31
C ALA A 186 17.86 19.82 -9.48
N ASP A 187 18.42 20.76 -8.72
CA ASP A 187 19.82 21.17 -8.89
C ASP A 187 20.80 20.09 -8.40
N TYR A 188 20.40 19.33 -7.38
CA TYR A 188 21.27 18.31 -6.77
C TYR A 188 21.04 16.91 -7.35
N PHE A 189 19.81 16.56 -7.75
CA PHE A 189 19.43 15.19 -8.09
C PHE A 189 19.00 15.07 -9.56
N GLN A 190 19.96 15.20 -10.48
CA GLN A 190 19.70 15.27 -11.92
C GLN A 190 19.09 13.99 -12.53
N ASN A 191 19.42 12.82 -11.97
CA ASN A 191 18.95 11.51 -12.46
C ASN A 191 17.80 10.93 -11.61
N LEU A 192 17.10 11.78 -10.86
CA LEU A 192 16.04 11.34 -9.97
C LEU A 192 14.79 10.91 -10.74
N THR A 193 14.36 9.68 -10.54
CA THR A 193 13.15 9.11 -11.17
C THR A 193 12.03 8.89 -10.15
N LEU A 194 12.38 8.73 -8.86
CA LEU A 194 11.44 8.55 -7.77
C LEU A 194 11.74 9.57 -6.65
N LEU A 195 10.76 10.42 -6.35
CA LEU A 195 10.79 11.34 -5.21
C LEU A 195 9.62 11.04 -4.28
N ARG A 196 9.92 10.82 -3.01
CA ARG A 196 8.92 10.77 -1.93
C ARG A 196 9.28 11.78 -0.88
N THR A 197 8.37 12.67 -0.52
CA THR A 197 8.66 13.76 0.41
C THR A 197 7.46 14.14 1.26
N SER A 198 7.72 14.60 2.47
CA SER A 198 6.70 15.20 3.35
C SER A 198 6.66 16.73 3.23
N VAL A 199 7.54 17.31 2.40
CA VAL A 199 7.57 18.75 2.17
C VAL A 199 6.26 19.18 1.50
N LYS A 200 5.68 20.25 2.03
CA LYS A 200 4.52 20.90 1.44
C LYS A 200 5.00 21.78 0.28
N PHE A 201 4.71 21.37 -0.94
CA PHE A 201 4.94 22.18 -2.13
C PHE A 201 3.81 23.17 -2.33
N ARG A 202 4.15 24.40 -2.70
CA ARG A 202 3.23 25.35 -3.34
C ARG A 202 3.37 25.24 -4.85
N GLU A 203 2.48 25.91 -5.59
CA GLU A 203 2.55 25.98 -7.06
C GLU A 203 3.95 26.40 -7.55
N ILE A 204 4.45 27.51 -7.00
CA ILE A 204 5.78 28.02 -7.31
C ILE A 204 6.91 27.09 -6.85
N ASP A 205 6.67 26.05 -6.05
CA ASP A 205 7.73 25.09 -5.69
C ASP A 205 7.81 23.93 -6.69
N LEU A 206 6.81 23.73 -7.54
CA LEU A 206 6.78 22.60 -8.47
C LEU A 206 7.91 22.66 -9.51
N TYR A 207 8.43 23.84 -9.84
CA TYR A 207 9.60 23.96 -10.72
C TYR A 207 10.89 23.39 -10.11
N THR A 208 10.95 23.25 -8.79
CA THR A 208 12.11 22.68 -8.09
C THR A 208 12.18 21.16 -8.17
N ILE A 209 11.12 20.52 -8.65
CA ILE A 209 11.06 19.07 -8.83
C ILE A 209 11.79 18.71 -10.13
N PRO A 210 12.74 17.74 -10.10
CA PRO A 210 13.43 17.30 -11.31
C PRO A 210 12.44 16.83 -12.39
N ARG A 211 12.66 17.25 -13.65
CA ARG A 211 11.77 16.87 -14.77
C ARG A 211 11.91 15.41 -15.21
N THR A 212 12.89 14.69 -14.67
CA THR A 212 13.16 13.26 -14.86
C THR A 212 12.29 12.36 -13.97
N ILE A 213 11.48 12.93 -13.08
CA ILE A 213 10.63 12.16 -12.15
C ILE A 213 9.51 11.43 -12.90
N GLU A 214 9.41 10.13 -12.61
CA GLU A 214 8.34 9.23 -13.08
C GLU A 214 7.37 8.88 -11.94
N THR A 215 7.85 8.85 -10.69
CA THR A 215 7.06 8.55 -9.49
C THR A 215 7.24 9.66 -8.45
N LEU A 216 6.16 10.37 -8.14
CA LEU A 216 6.15 11.44 -7.13
C LEU A 216 5.16 11.12 -6.01
N SER A 217 5.60 11.22 -4.77
CA SER A 217 4.72 11.31 -3.60
C SER A 217 5.08 12.54 -2.79
N CYS A 218 4.12 13.45 -2.60
CA CYS A 218 4.38 14.69 -1.87
C CYS A 218 3.14 15.26 -1.18
N CYS A 219 3.36 16.29 -0.38
CA CYS A 219 2.30 17.13 0.14
C CYS A 219 2.17 18.38 -0.74
N PHE A 220 0.95 18.80 -1.05
CA PHE A 220 0.67 20.01 -1.80
C PHE A 220 -0.16 20.95 -0.95
N GLN A 221 0.30 22.20 -0.80
CA GLN A 221 -0.40 23.24 -0.06
C GLN A 221 -1.25 24.06 -1.02
N CYS A 222 -2.57 24.00 -0.83
CA CYS A 222 -3.52 24.77 -1.61
C CYS A 222 -3.41 26.27 -1.28
N GLU A 223 -3.16 27.10 -2.29
CA GLU A 223 -3.32 28.55 -2.21
C GLU A 223 -4.71 28.95 -2.74
N ASN A 224 -5.27 30.06 -2.25
CA ASN A 224 -6.61 30.53 -2.62
C ASN A 224 -6.58 31.19 -4.01
N VAL A 225 -6.66 30.36 -5.05
CA VAL A 225 -6.64 30.76 -6.45
C VAL A 225 -7.77 30.01 -7.16
N ASP A 226 -8.49 30.72 -8.04
CA ASP A 226 -9.70 30.20 -8.69
C ASP A 226 -9.39 28.95 -9.56
N GLU A 227 -8.41 29.06 -10.44
CA GLU A 227 -7.99 27.98 -11.34
C GLU A 227 -6.47 28.05 -11.56
N VAL A 228 -5.79 26.93 -11.36
CA VAL A 228 -4.32 26.83 -11.45
C VAL A 228 -3.89 25.57 -12.20
N GLU A 229 -3.13 25.76 -13.28
CA GLU A 229 -2.39 24.67 -13.92
C GLU A 229 -1.12 24.34 -13.11
N LEU A 230 -1.04 23.12 -12.58
CA LEU A 230 0.07 22.70 -11.74
C LEU A 230 1.20 22.11 -12.61
N ASP A 231 2.32 22.83 -12.74
CA ASP A 231 3.46 22.45 -13.60
C ASP A 231 4.31 21.28 -13.06
N PHE A 232 3.68 20.13 -12.84
CA PHE A 232 4.36 18.87 -12.55
C PHE A 232 5.13 18.32 -13.78
N PRO A 233 6.17 17.48 -13.57
CA PRO A 233 6.90 16.86 -14.67
C PRO A 233 6.03 16.02 -15.62
N LYS A 234 6.11 16.31 -16.93
CA LYS A 234 5.32 15.62 -17.98
C LYS A 234 5.60 14.11 -18.11
N GLY A 235 6.74 13.64 -17.59
CA GLY A 235 7.14 12.23 -17.55
C GLY A 235 6.47 11.41 -16.45
N LEU A 236 5.65 12.02 -15.59
CA LEU A 236 5.01 11.32 -14.47
C LEU A 236 4.12 10.16 -14.92
N LEU A 237 4.34 9.01 -14.29
CA LEU A 237 3.54 7.79 -14.42
C LEU A 237 2.71 7.54 -13.16
N HIS A 238 3.22 7.91 -11.98
CA HIS A 238 2.60 7.72 -10.68
C HIS A 238 2.68 8.98 -9.83
N LEU A 239 1.54 9.45 -9.32
CA LEU A 239 1.42 10.64 -8.50
C LEU A 239 0.58 10.38 -7.25
N ASP A 240 1.19 10.50 -6.07
CA ASP A 240 0.52 10.45 -4.77
C ASP A 240 0.58 11.82 -4.08
N LEU A 241 -0.53 12.54 -4.06
CA LEU A 241 -0.65 13.85 -3.42
C LEU A 241 -1.42 13.76 -2.11
N THR A 242 -0.84 14.35 -1.06
CA THR A 242 -1.58 14.74 0.14
C THR A 242 -1.83 16.24 0.09
N VAL A 243 -3.07 16.62 -0.14
CA VAL A 243 -3.53 17.99 -0.25
C VAL A 243 -3.77 18.53 1.16
N ASP A 244 -3.05 19.59 1.48
CA ASP A 244 -3.21 20.35 2.72
C ASP A 244 -3.90 21.67 2.41
N ASP A 245 -5.08 21.85 3.01
CA ASP A 245 -5.96 22.98 2.79
C ASP A 245 -6.05 23.78 4.09
N GLU A 246 -5.16 24.77 4.23
CA GLU A 246 -5.06 25.60 5.44
C GLU A 246 -6.15 26.69 5.50
N ARG A 247 -7.16 26.64 4.62
CA ARG A 247 -8.24 27.65 4.59
C ARG A 247 -9.01 27.69 5.90
N GLN A 248 -9.38 28.91 6.29
CA GLN A 248 -10.26 29.12 7.42
C GLN A 248 -11.68 28.63 7.09
N VAL A 249 -12.34 28.05 8.09
CA VAL A 249 -13.74 27.64 8.02
C VAL A 249 -14.58 28.83 7.54
N GLY A 250 -15.30 28.68 6.42
CA GLY A 250 -16.21 29.69 5.88
C GLY A 250 -15.86 30.25 4.50
N GLN A 251 -14.74 29.86 3.88
CA GLN A 251 -14.48 30.17 2.47
C GLN A 251 -15.19 29.15 1.56
N GLU A 252 -16.08 29.64 0.70
CA GLU A 252 -16.91 28.82 -0.20
C GLU A 252 -16.30 28.59 -1.59
N ASN A 253 -15.20 29.28 -1.93
CA ASN A 253 -14.58 29.14 -3.25
C ASN A 253 -14.04 27.71 -3.43
N ILE A 254 -14.42 27.06 -4.52
CA ILE A 254 -13.86 25.77 -4.91
C ILE A 254 -12.61 26.05 -5.74
N ASN A 255 -11.44 25.64 -5.25
CA ASN A 255 -10.21 25.77 -6.02
C ASN A 255 -10.19 24.70 -7.10
N CYS A 256 -9.93 25.07 -8.35
CA CYS A 256 -9.77 24.14 -9.45
C CYS A 256 -8.27 23.95 -9.78
N TYR A 257 -7.77 22.72 -9.71
CA TYR A 257 -6.39 22.38 -10.05
C TYR A 257 -6.35 21.57 -11.34
N ASP A 258 -5.60 22.05 -12.33
CA ASP A 258 -5.43 21.38 -13.61
C ASP A 258 -4.11 20.59 -13.65
N ILE A 259 -4.23 19.28 -13.91
CA ILE A 259 -3.10 18.38 -14.23
C ILE A 259 -3.32 17.59 -15.53
N THR A 260 -4.22 18.06 -16.41
CA THR A 260 -4.59 17.38 -17.67
C THR A 260 -3.43 17.25 -18.65
N HIS A 261 -2.39 18.09 -18.55
CA HIS A 261 -1.15 18.00 -19.33
C HIS A 261 -0.33 16.72 -19.04
N LEU A 262 -0.55 16.04 -17.92
CA LEU A 262 0.14 14.81 -17.51
C LEU A 262 -0.37 13.57 -18.27
N THR A 263 -0.32 13.59 -19.60
CA THR A 263 -0.86 12.56 -20.49
C THR A 263 -0.29 11.15 -20.27
N ASN A 264 0.88 11.00 -19.65
CA ASN A 264 1.47 9.70 -19.32
C ASN A 264 1.00 9.11 -17.99
N LEU A 265 0.34 9.90 -17.14
CA LEU A 265 -0.04 9.52 -15.77
C LEU A 265 -1.00 8.33 -15.78
N LYS A 266 -0.61 7.24 -15.13
CA LYS A 266 -1.43 6.01 -15.03
C LYS A 266 -2.05 5.81 -13.66
N HIS A 267 -1.37 6.30 -12.62
CA HIS A 267 -1.76 6.13 -11.23
C HIS A 267 -1.84 7.49 -10.55
N LEU A 268 -2.98 7.79 -9.97
CA LEU A 268 -3.22 9.02 -9.21
C LEU A 268 -3.82 8.66 -7.84
N SER A 269 -3.19 9.13 -6.77
CA SER A 269 -3.77 9.14 -5.43
C SER A 269 -3.89 10.58 -4.93
N LEU A 270 -5.11 11.02 -4.62
CA LEU A 270 -5.39 12.31 -3.98
C LEU A 270 -5.97 12.05 -2.58
N LYS A 271 -5.27 12.52 -1.55
CA LYS A 271 -5.70 12.43 -0.15
C LYS A 271 -5.81 13.83 0.42
N CYS A 272 -6.81 14.09 1.24
CA CYS A 272 -6.96 15.36 1.93
C CYS A 272 -6.63 15.20 3.42
N GLY A 273 -5.97 16.22 3.98
CA GLY A 273 -5.67 16.28 5.39
C GLY A 273 -6.91 16.09 6.28
N LEU A 274 -6.77 15.39 7.41
CA LEU A 274 -7.89 15.13 8.34
C LEU A 274 -8.51 16.40 8.94
N HIS A 275 -7.76 17.50 8.96
CA HIS A 275 -8.21 18.77 9.54
C HIS A 275 -9.16 19.55 8.62
N THR A 276 -9.21 19.18 7.34
CA THR A 276 -9.95 19.90 6.32
C THR A 276 -11.32 19.23 6.21
N GLY A 277 -12.21 19.51 7.16
CA GLY A 277 -13.56 18.94 7.16
C GLY A 277 -14.33 19.16 5.85
N TYR A 278 -13.86 20.11 5.01
CA TYR A 278 -14.48 20.50 3.75
C TYR A 278 -13.43 21.02 2.75
N SER A 279 -12.42 20.23 2.36
CA SER A 279 -11.57 20.70 1.25
C SER A 279 -12.41 20.78 -0.03
N LEU A 280 -12.72 22.01 -0.42
CA LEU A 280 -13.39 22.35 -1.66
C LEU A 280 -12.31 22.48 -2.75
N SER A 281 -11.68 21.36 -3.11
CA SER A 281 -10.78 21.30 -4.26
C SER A 281 -11.37 20.39 -5.32
N SER A 282 -11.29 20.82 -6.57
CA SER A 282 -11.72 20.09 -7.75
C SER A 282 -10.51 19.93 -8.67
N TRP A 283 -10.29 18.72 -9.16
CA TRP A 283 -9.09 18.36 -9.91
C TRP A 283 -9.46 17.95 -11.33
N MET A 284 -8.97 18.68 -12.32
CA MET A 284 -9.01 18.28 -13.72
C MET A 284 -7.86 17.32 -13.99
N VAL A 285 -8.19 16.12 -14.43
CA VAL A 285 -7.24 14.99 -14.52
C VAL A 285 -7.10 14.47 -15.94
N PRO A 286 -5.94 13.90 -16.33
CA PRO A 286 -5.74 13.38 -17.68
C PRO A 286 -6.55 12.10 -17.90
N CYS A 287 -7.07 11.92 -19.12
CA CYS A 287 -7.90 10.76 -19.50
C CYS A 287 -7.14 9.41 -19.52
N SER A 288 -5.83 9.44 -19.32
CA SER A 288 -4.93 8.29 -19.38
C SER A 288 -4.81 7.50 -18.07
N ILE A 289 -5.46 7.97 -16.99
CA ILE A 289 -5.48 7.35 -15.67
C ILE A 289 -6.14 5.96 -15.75
N LYS A 290 -5.46 4.97 -15.18
CA LYS A 290 -5.94 3.59 -15.04
C LYS A 290 -6.27 3.21 -13.60
N SER A 291 -5.63 3.86 -12.63
CA SER A 291 -5.86 3.63 -11.21
C SER A 291 -6.01 4.96 -10.48
N LEU A 292 -7.16 5.16 -9.86
CA LEU A 292 -7.50 6.38 -9.13
C LEU A 292 -7.82 6.04 -7.67
N SER A 293 -7.15 6.70 -6.73
CA SER A 293 -7.46 6.64 -5.30
C SER A 293 -7.77 8.05 -4.80
N ILE A 294 -8.97 8.28 -4.31
CA ILE A 294 -9.43 9.60 -3.86
C ILE A 294 -10.08 9.49 -2.48
N ASP A 295 -10.06 10.56 -1.70
CA ASP A 295 -10.80 10.58 -0.45
C ASP A 295 -12.32 10.67 -0.70
N TRP A 296 -12.78 11.44 -1.68
CA TRP A 296 -14.19 11.50 -2.09
C TRP A 296 -14.35 11.80 -3.60
N PRO A 297 -15.48 11.42 -4.24
CA PRO A 297 -15.72 11.59 -5.67
C PRO A 297 -15.62 13.03 -6.18
N THR A 298 -16.14 14.00 -5.41
CA THR A 298 -16.18 15.42 -5.79
C THR A 298 -14.79 16.07 -5.86
N LEU A 299 -13.72 15.36 -5.49
CA LEU A 299 -12.34 15.80 -5.78
C LEU A 299 -12.06 15.86 -7.27
N ILE A 300 -12.74 15.05 -8.09
CA ILE A 300 -12.54 15.08 -9.54
C ILE A 300 -13.50 16.10 -10.14
N HIS A 301 -12.98 16.96 -11.00
CA HIS A 301 -13.79 17.90 -11.75
C HIS A 301 -14.68 17.14 -12.74
N GLY A 302 -15.99 17.41 -12.67
CA GLY A 302 -17.00 16.76 -13.48
C GLY A 302 -17.19 15.27 -13.13
N ASP A 303 -17.54 14.51 -14.15
CA ASP A 303 -17.92 13.10 -14.07
C ASP A 303 -16.71 12.16 -14.16
N ILE A 304 -16.55 11.22 -13.23
CA ILE A 304 -15.42 10.27 -13.28
C ILE A 304 -15.42 9.46 -14.58
N SER A 305 -16.59 9.08 -15.10
CA SER A 305 -16.69 8.34 -16.35
C SER A 305 -16.19 9.11 -17.57
N SER A 306 -16.31 10.44 -17.59
CA SER A 306 -15.87 11.27 -18.72
C SER A 306 -14.43 11.76 -18.53
N SER A 307 -14.03 12.10 -17.30
CA SER A 307 -12.69 12.54 -16.96
C SER A 307 -11.66 11.39 -16.97
N CYS A 308 -12.07 10.18 -16.59
CA CYS A 308 -11.21 8.99 -16.51
C CYS A 308 -11.79 7.78 -17.30
N PRO A 309 -11.93 7.86 -18.63
CA PRO A 309 -12.59 6.81 -19.41
C PRO A 309 -11.81 5.49 -19.47
N GLN A 310 -10.50 5.50 -19.18
CA GLN A 310 -9.62 4.31 -19.16
C GLN A 310 -9.45 3.69 -17.76
N LEU A 311 -10.26 4.10 -16.78
CA LEU A 311 -10.11 3.70 -15.39
C LEU A 311 -10.43 2.22 -15.18
N ILE A 312 -9.46 1.47 -14.67
CA ILE A 312 -9.58 0.03 -14.34
C ILE A 312 -9.84 -0.14 -12.84
N LYS A 313 -9.20 0.70 -12.00
CA LYS A 313 -9.31 0.64 -10.54
C LYS A 313 -9.72 1.99 -9.96
N LEU A 314 -10.77 2.00 -9.15
CA LEU A 314 -11.21 3.14 -8.37
C LEU A 314 -11.24 2.79 -6.89
N CYS A 315 -10.60 3.61 -6.06
CA CYS A 315 -10.65 3.53 -4.61
C CYS A 315 -11.13 4.87 -4.04
N ILE A 316 -12.23 4.85 -3.30
CA ILE A 316 -12.78 5.99 -2.58
C ILE A 316 -12.65 5.71 -1.09
N ALA A 317 -11.91 6.55 -0.37
CA ALA A 317 -11.55 6.27 1.01
C ALA A 317 -12.59 6.76 2.03
N ARG A 318 -13.34 7.82 1.72
CA ARG A 318 -14.22 8.54 2.64
C ARG A 318 -15.52 9.01 1.98
N VAL A 319 -16.41 9.50 2.83
CA VAL A 319 -17.72 10.06 2.50
C VAL A 319 -17.68 11.50 2.98
N GLN A 320 -18.15 12.44 2.19
CA GLN A 320 -18.25 13.82 2.63
C GLN A 320 -19.42 13.93 3.63
N ASN A 321 -19.15 14.34 4.88
CA ASN A 321 -20.10 14.24 6.00
C ASN A 321 -21.44 14.99 5.81
N ASN A 322 -21.57 15.85 4.80
CA ASN A 322 -22.72 16.73 4.63
C ASN A 322 -23.58 16.43 3.40
N THR A 323 -23.26 15.40 2.62
CA THR A 323 -24.05 15.11 1.42
C THR A 323 -25.24 14.22 1.80
N THR A 324 -26.40 14.83 1.98
CA THR A 324 -27.71 14.15 1.82
C THR A 324 -27.95 13.73 0.36
N GLN A 325 -27.07 14.16 -0.56
CA GLN A 325 -27.14 13.84 -1.98
C GLN A 325 -27.01 12.33 -2.21
N ASN A 326 -27.83 11.86 -3.14
CA ASN A 326 -27.75 10.49 -3.62
C ASN A 326 -26.43 10.33 -4.41
N TRP A 327 -25.60 9.37 -4.00
CA TRP A 327 -24.32 9.11 -4.67
C TRP A 327 -24.50 8.71 -6.13
N SER A 328 -25.68 8.19 -6.50
CA SER A 328 -26.04 7.89 -7.88
C SER A 328 -25.95 9.09 -8.81
N ASP A 329 -26.12 10.29 -8.26
CA ASP A 329 -26.13 11.54 -9.04
C ASP A 329 -24.72 12.11 -9.19
N ILE A 330 -23.79 11.68 -8.34
CA ILE A 330 -22.41 12.22 -8.26
C ILE A 330 -21.42 11.30 -8.97
N LEU A 331 -21.65 9.99 -8.96
CA LEU A 331 -20.62 9.01 -9.31
C LEU A 331 -20.86 8.28 -10.63
N SER A 332 -20.78 8.96 -11.77
CA SER A 332 -20.79 8.22 -13.04
C SER A 332 -19.52 7.34 -13.18
N LEU A 333 -19.69 6.02 -13.28
CA LEU A 333 -18.57 5.07 -13.36
C LEU A 333 -18.28 4.64 -14.82
N PRO A 334 -17.01 4.59 -15.25
CA PRO A 334 -16.66 4.16 -16.59
C PRO A 334 -16.85 2.66 -16.78
N LYS A 335 -17.23 2.25 -17.99
CA LYS A 335 -17.46 0.83 -18.35
C LYS A 335 -16.20 -0.05 -18.26
N THR A 336 -15.03 0.55 -18.28
CA THR A 336 -13.71 -0.11 -18.19
C THR A 336 -13.33 -0.51 -16.77
N LEU A 337 -14.11 -0.09 -15.76
CA LEU A 337 -13.80 -0.32 -14.36
C LEU A 337 -13.99 -1.79 -13.97
N GLU A 338 -12.92 -2.39 -13.45
CA GLU A 338 -12.89 -3.78 -13.02
C GLU A 338 -12.80 -3.93 -11.49
N ILE A 339 -12.18 -2.96 -10.80
CA ILE A 339 -11.95 -2.99 -9.36
C ILE A 339 -12.52 -1.72 -8.73
N LEU A 340 -13.50 -1.89 -7.84
CA LEU A 340 -14.12 -0.80 -7.11
C LEU A 340 -13.97 -1.02 -5.60
N GLU A 341 -13.34 -0.06 -4.94
CA GLU A 341 -13.24 0.02 -3.49
C GLU A 341 -13.92 1.30 -3.01
N ILE A 342 -14.97 1.19 -2.20
CA ILE A 342 -15.82 2.33 -1.80
C ILE A 342 -16.14 2.30 -0.32
N PRO A 343 -16.54 3.42 0.30
CA PRO A 343 -17.14 3.42 1.62
C PRO A 343 -18.37 2.50 1.70
N GLU A 344 -18.60 1.85 2.84
CA GLU A 344 -19.81 1.02 3.03
C GLU A 344 -21.12 1.79 2.83
N THR A 345 -21.13 3.09 3.12
CA THR A 345 -22.31 3.95 2.98
C THR A 345 -22.73 4.18 1.53
N PHE A 346 -21.86 3.89 0.54
CA PHE A 346 -22.21 3.98 -0.87
C PHE A 346 -23.16 2.85 -1.29
N LEU A 347 -23.22 1.77 -0.50
CA LEU A 347 -24.18 0.69 -0.69
C LEU A 347 -25.50 0.94 0.07
N TYR A 348 -25.63 2.10 0.73
CA TYR A 348 -26.83 2.41 1.50
C TYR A 348 -28.02 2.69 0.59
N ARG A 349 -29.15 2.08 0.94
CA ARG A 349 -30.45 2.35 0.32
C ARG A 349 -31.36 2.97 1.38
N HIS A 350 -31.84 4.18 1.12
CA HIS A 350 -32.97 4.71 1.87
C HIS A 350 -34.21 3.88 1.50
N GLU A 351 -34.95 3.36 2.48
CA GLU A 351 -36.15 2.53 2.26
C GLU A 351 -37.20 3.23 1.38
N ASP A 352 -37.18 4.56 1.36
CA ASP A 352 -38.08 5.41 0.56
C ASP A 352 -37.63 5.61 -0.91
N LEU A 353 -36.39 5.25 -1.27
CA LEU A 353 -35.92 5.37 -2.66
C LEU A 353 -36.39 4.16 -3.48
N SER A 354 -37.26 4.46 -4.45
CA SER A 354 -37.83 3.49 -5.37
C SER A 354 -36.73 2.64 -6.03
N LYS A 355 -37.03 1.38 -6.39
CA LYS A 355 -36.08 0.40 -6.98
C LYS A 355 -35.28 0.90 -8.21
N LYS A 356 -35.61 2.07 -8.78
CA LYS A 356 -35.02 2.60 -10.00
C LYS A 356 -33.68 3.33 -9.83
N GLU A 357 -33.25 3.63 -8.60
CA GLU A 357 -32.09 4.51 -8.38
C GLU A 357 -30.81 3.81 -7.93
N MET A 358 -30.78 2.47 -7.89
CA MET A 358 -29.49 1.79 -7.76
C MET A 358 -28.67 2.08 -9.01
N GLN A 359 -27.63 2.87 -8.83
CA GLN A 359 -26.68 3.18 -9.87
C GLN A 359 -26.14 1.87 -10.44
N GLN A 360 -26.24 1.72 -11.75
CA GLN A 360 -25.74 0.53 -12.43
C GLN A 360 -24.23 0.50 -12.26
N LEU A 361 -23.75 -0.39 -11.39
CA LEU A 361 -22.33 -0.69 -11.34
C LEU A 361 -21.90 -1.24 -12.72
N PRO A 362 -20.66 -0.96 -13.17
CA PRO A 362 -20.20 -1.43 -14.46
C PRO A 362 -20.34 -2.94 -14.61
N ILE A 363 -20.88 -3.40 -15.75
CA ILE A 363 -21.10 -4.84 -16.05
C ILE A 363 -19.78 -5.64 -16.00
N GLY A 364 -18.64 -4.98 -16.30
CA GLY A 364 -17.31 -5.57 -16.25
C GLY A 364 -16.65 -5.64 -14.87
N LEU A 365 -17.38 -5.30 -13.79
CA LEU A 365 -16.81 -5.25 -12.45
C LEU A 365 -16.45 -6.66 -11.95
N LYS A 366 -15.18 -6.87 -11.60
CA LYS A 366 -14.63 -8.15 -11.13
C LYS A 366 -14.44 -8.17 -9.61
N SER A 367 -14.13 -7.03 -9.00
CA SER A 367 -13.90 -6.92 -7.57
C SER A 367 -14.66 -5.74 -6.99
N LEU A 368 -15.47 -6.00 -5.96
CA LEU A 368 -16.15 -4.99 -5.16
C LEU A 368 -15.72 -5.10 -3.71
N GLN A 369 -15.14 -4.03 -3.18
CA GLN A 369 -14.72 -3.95 -1.80
C GLN A 369 -15.37 -2.74 -1.12
N THR A 370 -15.89 -2.93 0.09
CA THR A 370 -16.27 -1.81 0.94
C THR A 370 -15.18 -1.45 1.95
N ARG A 371 -15.16 -0.22 2.41
CA ARG A 371 -14.36 0.26 3.53
C ARG A 371 -15.27 0.55 4.69
N GLN A 372 -14.86 0.08 5.86
CA GLN A 372 -15.52 0.41 7.10
C GLN A 372 -15.30 1.90 7.38
N ILE A 373 -16.38 2.67 7.34
CA ILE A 373 -16.39 4.08 7.75
C ILE A 373 -17.11 4.15 9.09
N TRP A 374 -17.01 5.26 9.81
CA TRP A 374 -17.50 5.43 11.17
C TRP A 374 -18.92 4.88 11.38
N LYS A 375 -19.25 4.55 12.63
CA LYS A 375 -20.55 3.97 13.03
C LYS A 375 -21.69 4.88 12.56
N THR A 376 -22.37 4.49 11.49
CA THR A 376 -23.72 4.98 11.21
C THR A 376 -24.68 4.26 12.15
N ASP A 377 -25.99 4.60 12.19
CA ASP A 377 -27.03 3.85 12.95
C ASP A 377 -28.09 3.12 12.07
N THR A 378 -28.04 3.27 10.75
CA THR A 378 -28.95 2.63 9.78
C THR A 378 -28.54 1.23 9.29
N SER A 379 -29.48 0.29 9.16
CA SER A 379 -29.24 -1.03 8.55
C SER A 379 -29.03 -0.94 7.04
N MET A 380 -28.23 -1.83 6.47
CA MET A 380 -27.93 -1.85 5.03
C MET A 380 -28.61 -3.04 4.35
N VAL A 381 -29.04 -2.85 3.10
CA VAL A 381 -29.53 -3.91 2.21
C VAL A 381 -28.79 -3.80 0.89
N VAL A 382 -28.08 -4.86 0.51
CA VAL A 382 -27.41 -4.96 -0.79
C VAL A 382 -28.18 -5.97 -1.63
N ASP A 383 -28.80 -5.48 -2.70
CA ASP A 383 -29.60 -6.28 -3.63
C ASP A 383 -28.82 -6.47 -4.94
N PHE A 384 -28.26 -7.66 -5.13
CA PHE A 384 -27.50 -8.00 -6.34
C PHE A 384 -28.40 -8.34 -7.53
N THR A 385 -29.74 -8.40 -7.38
CA THR A 385 -30.65 -8.69 -8.51
C THR A 385 -30.78 -7.56 -9.51
N VAL A 386 -30.49 -6.32 -9.09
CA VAL A 386 -30.73 -5.12 -9.90
C VAL A 386 -29.63 -4.90 -10.95
N SER A 387 -28.43 -5.43 -10.71
CA SER A 387 -27.26 -5.25 -11.56
C SER A 387 -26.75 -6.61 -12.03
N ASP A 388 -26.48 -6.73 -13.33
CA ASP A 388 -25.95 -7.95 -13.92
C ASP A 388 -24.45 -8.12 -13.59
N PHE A 389 -24.15 -8.55 -12.37
CA PHE A 389 -22.80 -8.81 -11.86
C PHE A 389 -22.20 -10.13 -12.35
N CYS A 390 -22.42 -10.45 -13.63
CA CYS A 390 -21.98 -11.71 -14.23
C CYS A 390 -20.45 -11.91 -14.25
N GLN A 391 -19.66 -10.87 -13.98
CA GLN A 391 -18.19 -10.94 -13.93
C GLN A 391 -17.62 -10.79 -12.51
N LEU A 392 -18.45 -10.60 -11.49
CA LEU A 392 -17.97 -10.35 -10.13
C LEU A 392 -17.37 -11.64 -9.55
N GLN A 393 -16.08 -11.59 -9.23
CA GLN A 393 -15.27 -12.70 -8.71
C GLN A 393 -14.91 -12.51 -7.25
N GLU A 394 -14.69 -11.27 -6.82
CA GLU A 394 -14.33 -10.92 -5.45
C GLU A 394 -15.34 -9.94 -4.84
N LEU A 395 -15.86 -10.31 -3.67
CA LEU A 395 -16.74 -9.47 -2.87
C LEU A 395 -16.22 -9.37 -1.44
N CYS A 396 -15.85 -8.17 -1.04
CA CYS A 396 -15.24 -7.89 0.25
C CYS A 396 -16.03 -6.83 1.02
N LEU A 397 -16.88 -7.26 1.95
CA LEU A 397 -17.81 -6.41 2.69
C LEU A 397 -17.31 -6.15 4.12
N TYR A 398 -16.72 -4.98 4.33
CA TYR A 398 -16.23 -4.50 5.62
C TYR A 398 -17.25 -3.58 6.27
N LEU A 399 -18.21 -4.16 6.99
CA LEU A 399 -19.37 -3.41 7.47
C LEU A 399 -19.29 -3.12 8.97
N THR A 400 -19.91 -2.03 9.40
CA THR A 400 -20.16 -1.76 10.82
C THR A 400 -21.44 -2.40 11.33
N LYS A 401 -22.32 -2.85 10.43
CA LYS A 401 -23.73 -3.02 10.72
C LYS A 401 -24.38 -4.25 10.11
N PRO A 402 -25.56 -4.62 10.67
CA PRO A 402 -26.59 -5.38 9.97
C PRO A 402 -26.67 -5.16 8.47
N LEU A 403 -26.19 -6.14 7.71
CA LEU A 403 -26.41 -6.24 6.28
C LEU A 403 -27.36 -7.40 5.99
N SER A 404 -28.36 -7.13 5.15
CA SER A 404 -29.12 -8.17 4.44
C SER A 404 -28.64 -8.22 3.00
N ILE A 405 -28.23 -9.40 2.54
CA ILE A 405 -27.79 -9.64 1.17
C ILE A 405 -28.80 -10.57 0.50
N SER A 406 -29.29 -10.19 -0.68
CA SER A 406 -30.07 -11.08 -1.55
C SER A 406 -29.30 -11.39 -2.84
N ASP A 407 -29.43 -12.64 -3.30
CA ASP A 407 -29.00 -13.13 -4.62
C ASP A 407 -27.52 -12.90 -4.96
N ILE A 408 -26.62 -13.38 -4.10
CA ILE A 408 -25.17 -13.30 -4.32
C ILE A 408 -24.78 -13.88 -5.70
N PRO A 409 -23.95 -13.18 -6.49
CA PRO A 409 -23.50 -13.67 -7.79
C PRO A 409 -22.78 -15.03 -7.69
N THR A 410 -23.22 -16.00 -8.50
CA THR A 410 -22.65 -17.36 -8.50
C THR A 410 -21.24 -17.44 -9.10
N THR A 411 -20.76 -16.35 -9.70
CA THR A 411 -19.41 -16.19 -10.24
C THR A 411 -18.35 -15.91 -9.17
N LEU A 412 -18.76 -15.62 -7.93
CA LEU A 412 -17.81 -15.32 -6.85
C LEU A 412 -16.87 -16.50 -6.56
N SER A 413 -15.57 -16.19 -6.55
CA SER A 413 -14.51 -17.07 -6.08
C SER A 413 -14.02 -16.71 -4.67
N THR A 414 -14.18 -15.45 -4.27
CA THR A 414 -13.73 -14.94 -2.96
C THR A 414 -14.83 -14.12 -2.31
N LEU A 415 -15.20 -14.48 -1.08
CA LEU A 415 -16.19 -13.75 -0.29
C LEU A 415 -15.61 -13.43 1.09
N THR A 416 -15.44 -12.15 1.38
CA THR A 416 -15.10 -11.65 2.73
C THR A 416 -16.28 -10.88 3.30
N MET A 417 -16.70 -11.21 4.51
CA MET A 417 -17.80 -10.54 5.20
C MET A 417 -17.46 -10.26 6.66
N ASN A 418 -17.56 -8.98 7.04
CA ASN A 418 -17.42 -8.54 8.42
C ASN A 418 -18.75 -7.99 8.92
N SER A 419 -19.12 -8.29 10.17
CA SER A 419 -20.27 -7.68 10.87
C SER A 419 -21.69 -7.99 10.32
N LEU A 420 -21.99 -9.23 9.90
CA LEU A 420 -23.30 -9.61 9.33
C LEU A 420 -24.41 -9.88 10.36
N SER A 421 -25.44 -9.05 10.52
CA SER A 421 -26.52 -9.43 11.46
C SER A 421 -27.52 -10.47 10.96
N LYS A 422 -27.75 -10.55 9.64
CA LYS A 422 -28.84 -11.33 9.03
C LYS A 422 -28.41 -11.82 7.65
N PHE A 423 -27.66 -12.92 7.64
CA PHE A 423 -27.25 -13.58 6.41
C PHE A 423 -27.65 -15.05 6.48
N ASP A 424 -28.36 -15.55 5.46
CA ASP A 424 -28.66 -16.97 5.33
C ASP A 424 -27.46 -17.69 4.71
N PHE A 425 -26.63 -18.31 5.56
CA PHE A 425 -25.45 -19.04 5.11
C PHE A 425 -25.78 -20.25 4.22
N ASN A 426 -27.03 -20.71 4.16
CA ASN A 426 -27.41 -21.77 3.23
C ASN A 426 -27.30 -21.32 1.76
N GLU A 427 -27.40 -20.02 1.49
CA GLU A 427 -27.22 -19.45 0.15
C GLU A 427 -25.81 -19.68 -0.40
N LEU A 428 -24.81 -19.87 0.47
CA LEU A 428 -23.44 -20.17 0.05
C LEU A 428 -23.32 -21.47 -0.74
N THR A 429 -24.24 -22.42 -0.54
CA THR A 429 -24.25 -23.70 -1.29
C THR A 429 -24.46 -23.49 -2.80
N LYS A 430 -25.03 -22.35 -3.21
CA LYS A 430 -25.24 -22.00 -4.62
C LYS A 430 -23.96 -21.47 -5.30
N LEU A 431 -22.96 -21.07 -4.51
CA LEU A 431 -21.71 -20.47 -4.98
C LEU A 431 -20.69 -21.55 -5.36
N HIS A 432 -20.94 -22.25 -6.45
CA HIS A 432 -20.13 -23.38 -6.93
C HIS A 432 -18.70 -23.02 -7.37
N ASN A 433 -18.36 -21.73 -7.48
CA ASN A 433 -17.01 -21.24 -7.77
C ASN A 433 -16.27 -20.72 -6.54
N LEU A 434 -16.93 -20.68 -5.36
CA LEU A 434 -16.38 -20.09 -4.16
C LEU A 434 -15.20 -20.93 -3.66
N ASN A 435 -14.01 -20.35 -3.71
CA ASN A 435 -12.75 -20.98 -3.29
C ASN A 435 -12.30 -20.49 -1.91
N GLU A 436 -12.60 -19.24 -1.57
CA GLU A 436 -12.22 -18.62 -0.30
C GLU A 436 -13.41 -17.91 0.37
N LEU A 437 -13.65 -18.25 1.64
CA LEU A 437 -14.66 -17.63 2.49
C LEU A 437 -14.01 -17.13 3.77
N ASN A 438 -14.12 -15.83 4.02
CA ASN A 438 -13.60 -15.19 5.22
C ASN A 438 -14.71 -14.43 5.96
N ILE A 439 -15.03 -14.88 7.17
CA ILE A 439 -16.06 -14.31 8.01
C ILE A 439 -15.41 -13.78 9.28
N ARG A 440 -15.69 -12.52 9.61
CA ARG A 440 -15.37 -11.90 10.90
C ARG A 440 -16.64 -11.30 11.48
N TYR A 441 -17.41 -12.14 12.17
CA TYR A 441 -18.71 -11.76 12.71
C TYR A 441 -19.01 -12.44 14.04
N ASP A 442 -19.69 -11.75 14.96
CA ASP A 442 -20.15 -12.36 16.21
C ASP A 442 -21.25 -13.41 15.96
N LEU A 443 -20.82 -14.66 15.82
CA LEU A 443 -21.65 -15.85 15.66
C LEU A 443 -21.87 -16.57 17.00
N SER A 444 -21.57 -15.93 18.14
CA SER A 444 -21.61 -16.57 19.46
C SER A 444 -22.98 -17.14 19.83
N LYS A 445 -24.07 -16.52 19.34
CA LYS A 445 -25.45 -16.94 19.66
C LYS A 445 -25.96 -18.08 18.78
N THR A 446 -25.59 -18.10 17.51
CA THR A 446 -26.13 -19.06 16.53
C THR A 446 -25.22 -20.27 16.34
N GLY A 447 -23.94 -20.14 16.68
CA GLY A 447 -22.91 -21.08 16.21
C GLY A 447 -22.73 -21.01 14.70
N PHE A 448 -21.99 -21.97 14.15
CA PHE A 448 -21.80 -22.14 12.72
C PHE A 448 -22.02 -23.60 12.34
N SER A 449 -23.20 -23.92 11.79
CA SER A 449 -23.61 -25.28 11.42
C SER A 449 -24.24 -25.30 10.03
N PHE A 450 -23.41 -25.20 8.99
CA PHE A 450 -23.86 -25.03 7.60
C PHE A 450 -23.14 -25.96 6.63
N ASN A 451 -23.84 -26.30 5.55
CA ASN A 451 -23.25 -26.96 4.39
C ASN A 451 -22.56 -25.89 3.53
N LEU A 452 -21.31 -26.13 3.14
CA LEU A 452 -20.55 -25.22 2.30
C LEU A 452 -20.27 -25.85 0.93
N PRO A 453 -20.10 -25.05 -0.13
CA PRO A 453 -19.92 -25.58 -1.49
C PRO A 453 -18.65 -26.42 -1.60
N ASN A 454 -18.69 -27.45 -2.45
CA ASN A 454 -17.58 -28.39 -2.65
C ASN A 454 -16.31 -27.74 -3.24
N SER A 455 -16.46 -26.57 -3.86
CA SER A 455 -15.35 -25.76 -4.39
C SER A 455 -14.50 -25.12 -3.28
N LEU A 456 -15.06 -24.90 -2.09
CA LEU A 456 -14.43 -24.12 -1.04
C LEU A 456 -13.13 -24.77 -0.58
N ARG A 457 -12.00 -24.06 -0.69
CA ARG A 457 -10.66 -24.53 -0.28
C ARG A 457 -10.20 -23.91 1.03
N THR A 458 -10.53 -22.64 1.24
CA THR A 458 -10.10 -21.89 2.42
C THR A 458 -11.33 -21.34 3.16
N LEU A 459 -11.45 -21.71 4.42
CA LEU A 459 -12.47 -21.18 5.33
C LEU A 459 -11.79 -20.47 6.51
N SER A 460 -12.10 -19.19 6.67
CA SER A 460 -11.62 -18.36 7.77
C SER A 460 -12.80 -17.86 8.59
N LEU A 461 -12.91 -18.30 9.84
CA LEU A 461 -13.90 -17.84 10.82
C LEU A 461 -13.13 -17.18 11.97
N ASN A 462 -12.61 -15.97 11.74
CA ASN A 462 -11.70 -15.32 12.69
C ASN A 462 -12.46 -14.35 13.60
N GLY A 463 -12.21 -14.42 14.91
CA GLY A 463 -12.80 -13.48 15.87
C GLY A 463 -14.32 -13.59 16.00
N CYS A 464 -14.90 -14.76 15.73
CA CYS A 464 -16.35 -14.90 15.60
C CYS A 464 -17.09 -15.24 16.90
N GLY A 465 -16.38 -15.31 18.03
CA GLY A 465 -16.97 -15.67 19.33
C GLY A 465 -17.48 -17.10 19.42
N LEU A 466 -17.13 -17.97 18.46
CA LEU A 466 -17.64 -19.34 18.36
C LEU A 466 -17.14 -20.20 19.51
N SER A 467 -18.03 -20.97 20.11
CA SER A 467 -17.70 -22.03 21.09
C SER A 467 -17.95 -23.43 20.55
N LYS A 468 -18.75 -23.55 19.48
CA LYS A 468 -19.08 -24.78 18.77
C LYS A 468 -19.21 -24.52 17.26
N ILE A 469 -18.67 -25.43 16.45
CA ILE A 469 -18.79 -25.42 14.98
C ILE A 469 -19.10 -26.81 14.44
N ASN A 470 -19.90 -26.85 13.38
CA ASN A 470 -20.20 -28.04 12.59
C ASN A 470 -20.10 -27.68 11.11
N ILE A 471 -19.02 -28.11 10.46
CA ILE A 471 -18.72 -27.76 9.08
C ILE A 471 -18.85 -29.01 8.23
N THR A 472 -19.79 -29.00 7.28
CA THR A 472 -19.90 -30.03 6.24
C THR A 472 -19.37 -29.43 4.94
N SER A 473 -18.13 -29.78 4.60
CA SER A 473 -17.50 -29.34 3.35
C SER A 473 -16.37 -30.27 2.93
N PRO A 474 -16.55 -31.11 1.88
CA PRO A 474 -15.50 -32.02 1.40
C PRO A 474 -14.28 -31.29 0.85
N GLY A 475 -14.45 -30.03 0.42
CA GLY A 475 -13.45 -29.28 -0.33
C GLY A 475 -12.40 -28.56 0.51
N VAL A 476 -12.71 -28.25 1.79
CA VAL A 476 -11.90 -27.37 2.63
C VAL A 476 -10.56 -28.00 2.97
N ILE A 477 -9.47 -27.29 2.65
CA ILE A 477 -8.08 -27.68 2.90
C ILE A 477 -7.49 -26.85 4.03
N HIS A 478 -7.85 -25.55 4.08
CA HIS A 478 -7.35 -24.61 5.07
C HIS A 478 -8.50 -24.10 5.94
N LEU A 479 -8.36 -24.24 7.26
CA LEU A 479 -9.33 -23.80 8.24
C LEU A 479 -8.67 -22.87 9.27
N HIS A 480 -9.13 -21.62 9.32
CA HIS A 480 -8.63 -20.61 10.26
C HIS A 480 -9.71 -20.26 11.27
N LEU A 481 -9.43 -20.48 12.56
CA LEU A 481 -10.37 -20.29 13.67
C LEU A 481 -9.81 -19.35 14.76
N ALA A 482 -8.85 -18.51 14.42
CA ALA A 482 -8.17 -17.67 15.41
C ALA A 482 -9.14 -16.68 16.08
N GLY A 483 -8.95 -16.44 17.38
CA GLY A 483 -9.74 -15.46 18.12
C GLY A 483 -11.18 -15.88 18.48
N ASN A 484 -11.50 -17.17 18.46
CA ASN A 484 -12.78 -17.70 18.94
C ASN A 484 -12.73 -18.16 20.40
N ASN A 485 -13.86 -18.60 20.95
CA ASN A 485 -14.06 -18.95 22.37
C ASN A 485 -13.99 -20.47 22.62
N PHE A 486 -13.22 -21.21 21.83
CA PHE A 486 -13.02 -22.64 22.05
C PHE A 486 -12.18 -22.89 23.32
N LYS A 487 -12.76 -23.56 24.32
CA LYS A 487 -12.03 -23.99 25.53
C LYS A 487 -11.22 -25.27 25.30
N SER A 488 -11.73 -26.13 24.42
CA SER A 488 -11.15 -27.39 23.97
C SER A 488 -11.65 -27.68 22.56
N ILE A 489 -11.06 -28.64 21.86
CA ILE A 489 -11.54 -29.14 20.57
C ILE A 489 -11.90 -30.62 20.77
N GLY A 490 -13.16 -30.97 20.55
CA GLY A 490 -13.69 -32.34 20.68
C GLY A 490 -14.99 -32.51 19.90
N GLU A 491 -15.52 -33.73 19.85
CA GLU A 491 -16.69 -34.08 19.03
C GLU A 491 -17.94 -33.24 19.38
N ASP A 492 -18.08 -32.84 20.65
CA ASP A 492 -19.21 -32.04 21.12
C ASP A 492 -19.22 -30.61 20.57
N ASN A 493 -18.05 -30.07 20.21
CA ASN A 493 -17.90 -28.67 19.82
C ASN A 493 -17.18 -28.43 18.49
N PHE A 494 -16.64 -29.47 17.88
CA PHE A 494 -16.00 -29.43 16.57
C PHE A 494 -16.37 -30.69 15.80
N CYS A 495 -17.28 -30.55 14.84
CA CYS A 495 -17.56 -31.59 13.87
C CYS A 495 -17.13 -31.11 12.48
N TYR A 496 -16.29 -31.91 11.81
CA TYR A 496 -15.88 -31.69 10.43
C TYR A 496 -16.08 -32.99 9.65
N SER A 497 -17.08 -33.01 8.76
CA SER A 497 -17.37 -34.15 7.91
C SER A 497 -16.93 -33.86 6.47
N LYS A 498 -16.09 -34.75 5.94
CA LYS A 498 -15.71 -34.74 4.51
C LYS A 498 -16.74 -35.44 3.62
N TYR A 499 -17.66 -36.21 4.21
CA TYR A 499 -18.63 -37.01 3.46
C TYR A 499 -19.93 -37.01 4.26
N SER A 500 -20.99 -36.43 3.66
CA SER A 500 -22.36 -36.44 4.17
C SER A 500 -23.24 -37.22 3.21
#